data_AF-A0A8S0T7M9-F1
#
_entry.id   AF-A0A8S0T7M9-F1
#
_cell.length_a   1.000
_cell.length_b   1.000
_cell.length_c   1.000
_cell.angle_alpha   90.00
_cell.angle_beta   90.00
_cell.angle_gamma   90.00
#
_symmetry.space_group_name_H-M   'P 1'
#
loop_
_entity.id
_entity.type
_entity.pdbx_description
1 polymer ?
#
loop_
_entity_poly.entity_id
_entity_poly.type
_entity_poly.pdbx_seq_one_letter_code
_entity_poly.pdbx_strand_id
1 'polypeptide(L)'
;MIKRLHLEELYIRGDAKSAFKKNRFLWEELKVKIELWIRVARMCFCIFFDLENEKLFSGFGNGASEEYFWEIVGDSANNLLVFAETVSSINQSPERMGTILDLYDTLLFLLQYIDTLFDFDAAEAIRKAMKVTVPQLESDIRRMLLDFENFASFRLYKMRGVPLIH
;
A
#
# COMPACT_ATOMS: atom_id res chain seq x y z
N MET A 1 12.37 -6.60 14.83
CA MET A 1 12.72 -5.53 13.87
C MET A 1 11.54 -4.63 13.56
N ILE A 2 10.32 -5.18 13.44
CA ILE A 2 9.10 -4.46 13.02
C ILE A 2 8.47 -3.60 14.13
N LYS A 3 8.71 -3.92 15.41
CA LYS A 3 8.37 -3.02 16.55
C LYS A 3 9.05 -1.64 16.48
N ARG A 4 10.13 -1.45 15.70
CA ARG A 4 10.76 -0.13 15.49
C ARG A 4 10.07 0.74 14.43
N LEU A 5 9.10 0.20 13.68
CA LEU A 5 8.40 0.98 12.66
C LEU A 5 7.27 1.83 13.23
N HIS A 6 7.04 1.80 14.56
CA HIS A 6 5.95 2.53 15.21
C HIS A 6 4.64 2.35 14.44
N LEU A 7 4.34 1.13 13.99
CA LEU A 7 3.14 0.85 13.21
C LEU A 7 1.86 1.16 14.03
N GLU A 8 1.95 1.20 15.36
CA GLU A 8 0.88 1.66 16.25
C GLU A 8 0.58 3.17 16.09
N GLU A 9 1.54 3.99 15.67
CA GLU A 9 1.30 5.39 15.27
C GLU A 9 0.62 5.51 13.90
N LEU A 10 0.52 4.41 13.15
CA LEU A 10 -0.27 4.32 11.92
C LEU A 10 -1.76 4.12 12.21
N TYR A 11 -2.12 3.86 13.47
CA TYR A 11 -3.47 4.02 13.97
C TYR A 11 -3.76 5.51 14.04
N ILE A 12 -3.90 6.11 12.87
CA ILE A 12 -4.24 7.50 12.74
C ILE A 12 -5.65 7.62 13.32
N ARG A 13 -5.69 8.13 14.54
CA ARG A 13 -6.85 8.64 15.29
C ARG A 13 -7.96 9.01 14.30
N GLY A 14 -9.13 8.38 14.44
CA GLY A 14 -10.25 8.30 13.48
C GLY A 14 -10.81 9.63 12.92
N ASP A 15 -10.16 10.74 13.21
CA ASP A 15 -10.51 12.12 12.95
C ASP A 15 -9.72 12.69 11.74
N ALA A 16 -8.73 11.95 11.20
CA ALA A 16 -7.71 12.51 10.32
C ALA A 16 -8.05 12.62 8.82
N LYS A 17 -9.17 12.04 8.34
CA LYS A 17 -9.57 12.15 6.92
C LYS A 17 -9.73 13.61 6.46
N SER A 18 -10.17 14.49 7.36
CA SER A 18 -10.28 15.94 7.13
C SER A 18 -8.93 16.66 7.20
N ALA A 19 -8.05 16.23 8.11
CA ALA A 19 -6.77 16.88 8.39
C ALA A 19 -5.74 16.67 7.27
N PHE A 20 -5.65 15.47 6.69
CA PHE A 20 -4.72 15.18 5.60
C PHE A 20 -5.00 15.98 4.34
N LYS A 21 -6.25 16.36 4.10
CA LYS A 21 -6.64 17.13 2.91
C LYS A 21 -6.15 18.59 2.96
N LYS A 22 -5.91 19.14 4.16
CA LYS A 22 -5.53 20.54 4.36
C LYS A 22 -4.09 20.76 4.83
N ASN A 23 -3.44 19.74 5.41
CA ASN A 23 -2.15 19.92 6.04
C ASN A 23 -1.01 19.27 5.22
N ARG A 24 -0.21 20.11 4.55
CA ARG A 24 0.97 19.69 3.78
C ARG A 24 2.01 18.98 4.65
N PHE A 25 2.16 19.40 5.91
CA PHE A 25 3.12 18.80 6.84
C PHE A 25 2.77 17.34 7.16
N LEU A 26 1.48 17.06 7.41
CA LEU A 26 1.00 15.69 7.66
C LEU A 26 1.19 14.77 6.44
N TRP A 27 1.16 15.34 5.22
CA TRP A 27 1.41 14.58 4.01
C TRP A 27 2.89 14.22 3.83
N GLU A 28 3.82 15.15 4.03
CA GLU A 28 5.25 14.84 3.89
C GLU A 28 5.67 13.75 4.89
N GLU A 29 5.13 13.77 6.11
CA GLU A 29 5.34 12.69 7.08
C GLU A 29 4.76 11.35 6.60
N LEU A 30 3.52 11.36 6.08
CA LEU A 30 2.88 10.16 5.54
C LEU A 30 3.65 9.61 4.33
N LYS A 31 4.16 10.48 3.46
CA LYS A 31 4.95 10.10 2.29
C LYS A 31 6.22 9.35 2.72
N VAL A 32 6.97 9.88 3.69
CA VAL A 32 8.15 9.19 4.24
C VAL A 32 7.77 7.82 4.81
N LYS A 33 6.61 7.72 5.48
CA LYS A 33 6.09 6.45 6.00
C LYS A 33 5.75 5.46 4.87
N ILE A 34 5.12 5.93 3.78
CA ILE A 34 4.83 5.09 2.59
C ILE A 34 6.14 4.61 1.94
N GLU A 35 7.12 5.49 1.75
CA GLU A 35 8.41 5.10 1.17
C GLU A 35 9.15 4.07 2.04
N LEU A 36 9.14 4.25 3.36
CA LEU A 36 9.72 3.29 4.29
C LEU A 36 8.97 1.95 4.25
N TRP A 37 7.64 2.00 4.22
CA TRP A 37 6.79 0.82 4.07
C TRP A 37 7.14 0.04 2.81
N ILE A 38 7.25 0.71 1.65
CA ILE A 38 7.60 0.08 0.36
C ILE A 38 8.95 -0.64 0.47
N ARG A 39 9.95 0.02 1.06
CA ARG A 39 11.29 -0.56 1.24
C ARG A 39 11.27 -1.77 2.15
N VAL A 40 10.62 -1.67 3.31
CA VAL A 40 10.54 -2.78 4.28
C VAL A 40 9.79 -3.95 3.68
N ALA A 41 8.62 -3.72 3.06
CA ALA A 41 7.86 -4.77 2.43
C ALA A 41 8.73 -5.48 1.38
N ARG A 42 9.28 -4.76 0.41
CA ARG A 42 10.18 -5.36 -0.60
C ARG A 42 11.36 -6.11 0.03
N MET A 43 12.03 -5.55 1.03
CA MET A 43 13.16 -6.22 1.70
C MET A 43 12.75 -7.49 2.40
N CYS A 44 11.64 -7.48 3.14
CA CYS A 44 11.11 -8.69 3.76
C CYS A 44 10.99 -9.75 2.67
N PHE A 45 10.20 -9.48 1.62
CA PHE A 45 9.94 -10.40 0.51
C PHE A 45 11.17 -10.80 -0.33
N CYS A 46 12.21 -9.97 -0.44
CA CYS A 46 13.48 -10.38 -1.06
C CYS A 46 14.29 -11.32 -0.16
N ILE A 47 14.34 -11.07 1.15
CA ILE A 47 15.02 -11.95 2.12
C ILE A 47 14.35 -13.34 2.12
N PHE A 48 13.03 -13.38 1.98
CA PHE A 48 12.28 -14.63 1.77
C PHE A 48 12.79 -15.42 0.56
N PHE A 49 12.98 -14.75 -0.58
CA PHE A 49 13.43 -15.38 -1.82
C PHE A 49 14.84 -15.97 -1.68
N ASP A 50 15.74 -15.28 -0.97
CA ASP A 50 17.09 -15.78 -0.70
C ASP A 50 17.10 -16.98 0.27
N LEU A 51 16.15 -17.02 1.21
CA LEU A 51 16.02 -18.11 2.18
C LEU A 51 15.41 -19.40 1.59
N GLU A 52 14.53 -19.29 0.58
CA GLU A 52 14.02 -20.46 -0.16
C GLU A 52 15.05 -21.03 -1.15
N ASN A 53 15.95 -20.20 -1.68
CA ASN A 53 16.94 -20.65 -2.67
C ASN A 53 18.13 -21.45 -2.07
N GLU A 54 18.40 -21.38 -0.77
CA GLU A 54 19.41 -22.23 -0.14
C GLU A 54 18.99 -22.77 1.25
N LYS A 55 18.64 -24.05 1.28
CA LYS A 55 19.04 -25.01 2.33
C LYS A 55 18.36 -24.96 3.71
N LEU A 56 17.48 -24.02 4.04
CA LEU A 56 16.75 -24.06 5.33
C LEU A 56 15.49 -24.94 5.29
N PHE A 57 14.82 -25.03 4.14
CA PHE A 57 13.59 -25.81 3.98
C PHE A 57 13.81 -27.27 3.57
N SER A 58 15.05 -27.68 3.24
CA SER A 58 15.33 -29.06 2.83
C SER A 58 15.24 -30.11 3.96
N GLY A 59 15.02 -29.68 5.21
CA GLY A 59 14.97 -30.55 6.39
C GLY A 59 13.61 -30.65 7.10
N PHE A 60 12.65 -29.77 6.78
CA PHE A 60 11.29 -29.81 7.31
C PHE A 60 10.35 -30.16 6.15
N GLY A 61 9.44 -31.13 6.33
CA GLY A 61 8.46 -31.45 5.28
C GLY A 61 7.66 -30.22 4.88
N ASN A 62 7.46 -30.02 3.57
CA ASN A 62 7.05 -28.75 2.94
C ASN A 62 6.00 -27.92 3.72
N GLY A 63 4.93 -28.53 4.27
CA GLY A 63 3.87 -27.77 4.93
C GLY A 63 4.19 -27.25 6.35
N ALA A 64 5.02 -27.93 7.14
CA ALA A 64 5.24 -27.57 8.55
C ALA A 64 6.17 -26.35 8.71
N SER A 65 7.08 -26.17 7.76
CA SER A 65 8.01 -25.05 7.74
C SER A 65 7.37 -23.76 7.26
N GLU A 66 6.38 -23.84 6.37
CA GLU A 66 5.62 -22.68 5.87
C GLU A 66 4.70 -22.10 6.96
N GLU A 67 4.02 -22.97 7.71
CA GLU A 67 3.13 -22.56 8.80
C GLU A 67 3.89 -21.94 9.98
N TYR A 68 5.00 -22.54 10.42
CA TYR A 68 5.87 -21.98 11.47
C TYR A 68 6.48 -20.64 11.04
N PHE A 69 6.85 -20.54 9.77
CA PHE A 69 7.35 -19.30 9.22
C PHE A 69 6.26 -18.21 9.27
N TRP A 70 5.03 -18.54 8.88
CA TRP A 70 3.91 -17.61 8.97
C TRP A 70 3.59 -17.19 10.39
N GLU A 71 3.73 -18.09 11.37
CA GLU A 71 3.58 -17.77 12.80
C GLU A 71 4.55 -16.63 13.22
N ILE A 72 5.75 -16.58 12.63
CA ILE A 72 6.76 -15.57 12.97
C ILE A 72 6.46 -14.21 12.30
N VAL A 73 5.96 -14.21 11.06
CA VAL A 73 5.82 -12.98 10.26
C VAL A 73 4.40 -12.49 10.03
N GLY A 74 3.39 -13.32 10.31
CA GLY A 74 1.99 -13.07 9.96
C GLY A 74 1.47 -11.77 10.55
N ASP A 75 1.73 -11.52 11.83
CA ASP A 75 1.38 -10.27 12.51
C ASP A 75 2.00 -9.05 11.83
N SER A 76 3.24 -9.19 11.38
CA SER A 76 3.97 -8.11 10.74
C SER A 76 3.45 -7.82 9.34
N ALA A 77 3.16 -8.87 8.56
CA ALA A 77 2.55 -8.75 7.25
C ALA A 77 1.13 -8.16 7.36
N ASN A 78 0.36 -8.54 8.37
CA ASN A 78 -0.94 -7.96 8.66
C ASN A 78 -0.85 -6.46 8.99
N ASN A 79 0.09 -6.05 9.85
CA ASN A 79 0.28 -4.63 10.17
C ASN A 79 0.68 -3.79 8.96
N LEU A 80 1.52 -4.34 8.07
CA LEU A 80 1.85 -3.69 6.79
C LEU A 80 0.60 -3.53 5.92
N LEU A 81 -0.29 -4.52 5.88
CA LEU A 81 -1.51 -4.44 5.09
C LEU A 81 -2.53 -3.43 5.64
N VAL A 82 -2.74 -3.41 6.96
CA VAL A 82 -3.61 -2.44 7.64
C VAL A 82 -3.17 -1.01 7.36
N PHE A 83 -1.86 -0.76 7.26
CA PHE A 83 -1.34 0.54 6.83
C PHE A 83 -1.79 0.90 5.40
N ALA A 84 -1.59 -0.03 4.46
CA ALA A 84 -1.96 0.17 3.07
C ALA A 84 -3.47 0.42 2.91
N GLU A 85 -4.30 -0.34 3.63
CA GLU A 85 -5.76 -0.13 3.70
C GLU A 85 -6.11 1.25 4.22
N THR A 86 -5.47 1.67 5.32
CA THR A 86 -5.69 2.99 5.91
C THR A 86 -5.37 4.08 4.91
N VAL A 87 -4.22 4.00 4.22
CA VAL A 87 -3.82 4.95 3.19
C VAL A 87 -4.81 4.96 2.02
N SER A 88 -5.24 3.78 1.55
CA SER A 88 -6.22 3.65 0.44
C SER A 88 -7.60 4.24 0.76
N SER A 89 -7.94 4.36 2.05
CA SER A 89 -9.22 4.90 2.50
C SER A 89 -9.26 6.44 2.54
N ILE A 90 -8.11 7.09 2.33
CA ILE A 90 -7.97 8.54 2.36
C ILE A 90 -8.06 9.06 0.94
N ASN A 91 -9.00 9.96 0.67
CA ASN A 91 -9.08 10.66 -0.62
C ASN A 91 -7.86 11.57 -0.80
N GLN A 92 -7.00 11.27 -1.76
CA GLN A 92 -5.78 12.03 -2.02
C GLN A 92 -5.98 13.15 -3.07
N SER A 93 -5.18 14.21 -3.00
CA SER A 93 -5.13 15.21 -4.07
C SER A 93 -4.27 14.72 -5.24
N PRO A 94 -4.50 15.22 -6.46
CA PRO A 94 -3.73 14.78 -7.63
C PRO A 94 -2.21 14.99 -7.51
N GLU A 95 -1.74 15.96 -6.69
CA GLU A 95 -0.30 16.17 -6.48
C GLU A 95 0.39 15.00 -5.77
N ARG A 96 -0.38 14.11 -5.14
CA ARG A 96 0.11 12.97 -4.36
C ARG A 96 0.14 11.67 -5.17
N MET A 97 -0.39 11.70 -6.40
CA MET A 97 -0.64 10.52 -7.22
C MET A 97 0.59 9.64 -7.40
N GLY A 98 1.78 10.22 -7.58
CA GLY A 98 3.02 9.46 -7.75
C GLY A 98 3.32 8.52 -6.58
N THR A 99 3.24 9.01 -5.35
CA THR A 99 3.47 8.18 -4.15
C THR A 99 2.40 7.10 -3.98
N ILE A 100 1.16 7.38 -4.36
CA ILE A 100 0.07 6.41 -4.29
C ILE A 100 0.21 5.33 -5.37
N LEU A 101 0.70 5.69 -6.55
CA LEU A 101 1.08 4.74 -7.60
C LEU A 101 2.21 3.82 -7.13
N ASP A 102 3.25 4.35 -6.48
CA ASP A 102 4.35 3.53 -5.95
C ASP A 102 3.85 2.49 -4.91
N LEU A 103 2.87 2.89 -4.08
CA LEU A 103 2.21 1.99 -3.13
C LEU A 103 1.38 0.93 -3.86
N TYR A 104 0.57 1.33 -4.85
CA TYR A 104 -0.24 0.43 -5.66
C TYR A 104 0.62 -0.62 -6.39
N ASP A 105 1.69 -0.20 -7.06
CA ASP A 105 2.60 -1.09 -7.77
C ASP A 105 3.27 -2.08 -6.83
N THR A 106 3.64 -1.62 -5.63
CA THR A 106 4.22 -2.49 -4.61
C THR A 106 3.21 -3.51 -4.10
N LEU A 107 1.94 -3.13 -3.87
CA LEU A 107 0.90 -4.09 -3.47
C LEU A 107 0.59 -5.11 -4.57
N LEU A 108 0.56 -4.69 -5.84
CA LEU A 108 0.41 -5.62 -6.97
C LEU A 108 1.57 -6.61 -7.06
N PHE A 109 2.79 -6.11 -6.93
CA PHE A 109 3.99 -6.94 -6.83
C PHE A 109 3.78 -7.99 -5.73
N LEU A 110 3.52 -7.56 -4.49
CA LEU A 110 3.32 -8.46 -3.34
C LEU A 110 2.19 -9.47 -3.53
N LEU A 111 1.05 -9.06 -4.10
CA LEU A 111 -0.08 -9.96 -4.35
C LEU A 111 0.31 -11.11 -5.28
N GLN A 112 1.05 -10.82 -6.36
CA GLN A 112 1.55 -11.86 -7.26
C GLN A 112 2.50 -12.84 -6.55
N TYR A 113 3.32 -12.38 -5.60
CA TYR A 113 4.18 -13.26 -4.80
C TYR A 113 3.39 -14.12 -3.82
N ILE A 114 2.43 -13.53 -3.11
CA ILE A 114 1.57 -14.28 -2.19
C ILE A 114 0.82 -15.36 -2.98
N ASP A 115 0.34 -15.03 -4.17
CA ASP A 115 -0.36 -15.97 -5.03
C ASP A 115 0.52 -17.13 -5.54
N THR A 116 1.83 -16.95 -5.64
CA THR A 116 2.76 -17.95 -6.20
C THR A 116 3.48 -18.80 -5.15
N LEU A 117 3.78 -18.24 -3.96
CA LEU A 117 4.60 -18.90 -2.93
C LEU A 117 3.80 -19.46 -1.75
N PHE A 118 2.62 -18.90 -1.45
CA PHE A 118 1.91 -19.21 -0.20
C PHE A 118 0.57 -19.90 -0.46
N ASP A 119 0.59 -21.19 -0.80
CA ASP A 119 -0.63 -22.02 -0.97
C ASP A 119 -1.08 -22.68 0.34
N PHE A 120 -1.12 -21.91 1.43
CA PHE A 120 -1.62 -22.38 2.74
C PHE A 120 -2.64 -21.41 3.35
N ASP A 121 -3.55 -21.97 4.14
CA ASP A 121 -4.73 -21.28 4.69
C ASP A 121 -4.39 -20.01 5.48
N ALA A 122 -3.24 -19.99 6.16
CA ALA A 122 -2.86 -18.85 6.98
C ALA A 122 -2.50 -17.59 6.17
N ALA A 123 -2.14 -17.70 4.88
CA ALA A 123 -1.93 -16.56 3.99
C ALA A 123 -3.23 -15.99 3.38
N GLU A 124 -4.35 -16.70 3.50
CA GLU A 124 -5.62 -16.34 2.87
C GLU A 124 -6.20 -15.01 3.38
N ALA A 125 -5.99 -14.70 4.67
CA ALA A 125 -6.44 -13.43 5.25
C ALA A 125 -5.80 -12.22 4.56
N ILE A 126 -4.49 -12.27 4.34
CA ILE A 126 -3.74 -11.21 3.66
C ILE A 126 -4.15 -11.13 2.19
N ARG A 127 -4.33 -12.28 1.53
CA ARG A 127 -4.79 -12.33 0.13
C ARG A 127 -6.16 -11.69 -0.05
N LYS A 128 -7.11 -11.97 0.85
CA LYS A 128 -8.46 -11.35 0.83
C LYS A 128 -8.39 -9.85 1.01
N ALA A 129 -7.61 -9.37 1.98
CA ALA A 129 -7.48 -7.94 2.22
C ALA A 129 -6.79 -7.23 1.05
N MET A 130 -5.72 -7.78 0.48
CA MET A 130 -5.07 -7.26 -0.74
C MET A 130 -6.05 -7.12 -1.92
N LYS A 131 -6.93 -8.10 -2.12
CA LYS A 131 -7.99 -8.08 -3.16
C LYS A 131 -9.02 -6.97 -2.95
N VAL A 132 -9.11 -6.38 -1.76
CA VAL A 132 -9.95 -5.21 -1.47
C VAL A 132 -9.14 -3.91 -1.59
N THR A 133 -7.94 -3.87 -1.02
CA THR A 133 -7.09 -2.67 -1.00
C THR A 133 -6.65 -2.23 -2.41
N VAL A 134 -6.24 -3.18 -3.26
CA VAL A 134 -5.70 -2.88 -4.60
C VAL A 134 -6.75 -2.20 -5.49
N PRO A 135 -7.99 -2.72 -5.64
CA PRO A 135 -9.03 -2.02 -6.41
C PRO A 135 -9.41 -0.65 -5.83
N GLN A 136 -9.35 -0.50 -4.50
CA GLN A 136 -9.64 0.77 -3.84
C GLN A 136 -8.61 1.84 -4.23
N LEU A 137 -7.32 1.50 -4.21
CA LEU A 137 -6.25 2.38 -4.67
C LEU A 137 -6.37 2.71 -6.16
N GLU A 138 -6.68 1.72 -6.99
CA GLU A 138 -6.90 1.92 -8.43
C GLU A 138 -8.02 2.94 -8.69
N SER A 139 -9.14 2.80 -7.97
CA SER A 139 -10.25 3.75 -8.04
C SER A 139 -9.83 5.16 -7.62
N ASP A 140 -9.06 5.29 -6.53
CA ASP A 140 -8.59 6.59 -6.06
C ASP A 140 -7.61 7.24 -7.04
N ILE A 141 -6.72 6.46 -7.66
CA ILE A 141 -5.79 6.90 -8.72
C ILE A 141 -6.57 7.40 -9.94
N ARG A 142 -7.58 6.65 -10.40
CA ARG A 142 -8.45 7.08 -11.52
C ARG A 142 -9.15 8.39 -11.19
N ARG A 143 -9.67 8.54 -9.97
CA ARG A 143 -10.28 9.79 -9.50
C ARG A 143 -9.27 10.95 -9.50
N MET A 144 -8.06 10.73 -8.98
CA MET A 144 -6.99 11.73 -8.99
C MET A 144 -6.62 12.19 -10.41
N LEU A 145 -6.58 11.26 -11.37
CA LEU A 145 -6.31 11.57 -12.77
C LEU A 145 -7.42 12.45 -13.37
N LEU A 146 -8.69 12.09 -13.15
CA LEU A 146 -9.84 12.89 -13.59
C LEU A 146 -9.85 14.29 -12.96
N ASP A 147 -9.55 14.40 -11.66
CA ASP A 147 -9.46 15.68 -10.97
C ASP A 147 -8.36 16.57 -11.57
N PHE A 148 -7.22 15.98 -11.94
CA PHE A 148 -6.13 16.67 -12.63
C PHE A 148 -6.54 17.17 -14.02
N GLU A 149 -7.15 16.31 -14.84
CA GLU A 149 -7.62 16.65 -16.19
C GLU A 149 -8.67 17.77 -16.17
N ASN A 150 -9.62 17.70 -15.23
CA ASN A 150 -10.64 18.73 -15.04
C ASN A 150 -10.04 20.07 -14.66
N PHE A 151 -9.06 20.08 -13.75
CA PHE A 151 -8.37 21.29 -13.34
C PHE A 151 -7.57 21.92 -14.49
N ALA A 152 -6.85 21.10 -15.26
CA ALA A 152 -6.10 21.55 -16.43
C ALA A 152 -7.03 22.13 -17.50
N SER A 153 -8.13 21.44 -17.80
CA SER A 153 -9.15 21.88 -18.75
C SER A 153 -9.75 23.23 -18.34
N PHE A 154 -10.19 23.36 -17.09
CA PHE A 154 -10.76 24.61 -16.57
C PHE A 154 -9.78 25.80 -16.72
N ARG A 155 -8.49 25.61 -16.43
CA ARG A 155 -7.48 26.65 -16.62
C ARG A 155 -7.31 27.03 -18.09
N LEU A 156 -7.32 26.08 -19.00
CA LEU A 156 -7.22 26.33 -20.44
C LEU A 156 -8.44 27.12 -20.96
N TYR A 157 -9.66 26.76 -20.53
CA TYR A 157 -10.87 27.51 -20.88
C TYR A 157 -10.83 28.95 -20.36
N LYS A 158 -10.39 29.14 -19.11
CA LYS A 158 -10.25 30.48 -18.52
C LYS A 158 -9.19 31.34 -19.23
N MET A 159 -8.06 30.75 -19.64
CA MET A 159 -7.01 31.46 -20.39
C MET A 159 -7.44 31.83 -21.83
N ARG A 160 -8.33 31.04 -22.43
CA ARG A 160 -8.87 31.31 -23.78
C ARG A 160 -10.02 32.31 -23.80
N GLY A 161 -10.48 32.79 -22.65
CA GLY A 161 -11.58 33.76 -22.57
C GLY A 161 -12.94 33.22 -23.05
N VAL A 162 -13.09 31.89 -23.15
CA VAL A 162 -14.35 31.27 -23.56
C VAL A 162 -15.30 31.26 -22.37
N PRO A 163 -16.50 31.86 -22.45
CA PRO A 163 -17.48 31.82 -21.37
C PRO A 163 -17.93 30.37 -21.12
N LEU A 164 -18.00 29.96 -19.85
CA LEU A 164 -18.63 28.69 -19.47
C LEU A 164 -20.13 28.81 -19.77
N ILE A 165 -20.60 28.17 -20.83
CA ILE A 165 -22.02 28.04 -21.13
C ILE A 165 -22.55 26.94 -20.20
N HIS A 166 -23.40 27.35 -19.25
CA HIS A 166 -24.12 26.47 -18.32
C HIS A 166 -25.15 25.61 -19.05
#